data_AF-A0A9E6PTM3-F1
#
_entry.id   AF-A0A9E6PTM3-F1
#
_cell.length_a   1.000
_cell.length_b   1.000
_cell.length_c   1.000
_cell.angle_alpha   90.00
_cell.angle_beta   90.00
_cell.angle_gamma   90.00
#
_symmetry.space_group_name_H-M   'P 1'
#
loop_
_entity.id
_entity.type
_entity.pdbx_description
1 polymer ?
#
loop_
_entity_poly.entity_id
_entity_poly.type
_entity_poly.pdbx_seq_one_letter_code
_entity_poly.pdbx_strand_id
1 'polypeptide(L)'
;MRMIGTTLLALFMVGNAVAATCPNPPAEITETKDGQGYAYSAEGGWKGDNPMGNAGDKDTFKFTGAKITTTSVICRYEGDNDGGTSLTLAGAKQADGDGWKNGECASSNVKVCTFK
;
A
#
# COMPACT_ATOMS: atom_id res chain seq x y z
N MET A 1 16.08 -18.81 -48.86
CA MET A 1 16.30 -18.18 -47.53
C MET A 1 15.38 -18.87 -46.54
N ARG A 2 15.94 -19.50 -45.50
CA ARG A 2 15.20 -20.21 -44.45
C ARG A 2 15.36 -19.46 -43.13
N MET A 3 14.26 -19.42 -42.35
CA MET A 3 14.19 -19.33 -40.88
C MET A 3 14.62 -17.95 -40.28
N ILE A 4 14.04 -17.41 -39.19
CA ILE A 4 13.31 -17.96 -38.04
C ILE A 4 12.18 -16.97 -37.67
N GLY A 5 10.97 -17.47 -37.43
CA GLY A 5 9.91 -16.73 -36.73
C GLY A 5 10.11 -16.82 -35.22
N THR A 6 10.27 -15.69 -34.56
CA THR A 6 10.40 -15.62 -33.10
C THR A 6 9.02 -15.50 -32.49
N THR A 7 8.41 -16.62 -32.14
CA THR A 7 7.23 -16.66 -31.28
C THR A 7 7.66 -16.21 -29.87
N LEU A 8 7.27 -15.02 -29.44
CA LEU A 8 7.36 -14.64 -28.02
C LEU A 8 6.36 -15.50 -27.24
N LEU A 9 6.89 -16.43 -26.45
CA LEU A 9 6.15 -17.14 -25.41
C LEU A 9 5.83 -16.13 -24.30
N ALA A 10 4.59 -15.64 -24.25
CA ALA A 10 4.10 -14.90 -23.09
C ALA A 10 3.83 -15.88 -21.95
N LEU A 11 4.74 -15.95 -20.97
CA LEU A 11 4.49 -16.63 -19.70
C LEU A 11 3.46 -15.79 -18.91
N PHE A 12 2.19 -16.20 -18.97
CA PHE A 12 1.20 -15.77 -17.98
C PHE A 12 1.54 -16.48 -16.66
N MET A 13 2.29 -15.81 -15.79
CA MET A 13 2.41 -16.23 -14.39
C MET A 13 1.07 -15.93 -13.69
N VAL A 14 0.14 -16.88 -13.75
CA VAL A 14 -1.08 -16.84 -12.92
C VAL A 14 -0.68 -17.29 -11.53
N GLY A 15 -0.03 -16.40 -10.78
CA GLY A 15 0.23 -16.60 -9.35
C GLY A 15 -1.10 -16.48 -8.61
N ASN A 16 -1.40 -17.43 -7.73
CA ASN A 16 -2.45 -17.27 -6.74
C ASN A 16 -2.04 -16.09 -5.85
N ALA A 17 -2.57 -14.89 -6.11
CA ALA A 17 -2.32 -13.74 -5.28
C ALA A 17 -2.89 -14.02 -3.89
N VAL A 18 -2.02 -14.17 -2.89
CA VAL A 18 -2.44 -14.29 -1.49
C VAL A 18 -3.07 -12.96 -1.07
N ALA A 19 -4.16 -13.02 -0.32
CA ALA A 19 -4.79 -11.83 0.22
C ALA A 19 -3.78 -11.06 1.10
N ALA A 20 -3.59 -9.78 0.81
CA ALA A 20 -2.69 -8.87 1.50
C ALA A 20 -3.50 -7.82 2.29
N THR A 21 -2.87 -7.25 3.30
CA THR A 21 -3.41 -6.14 4.10
C THR A 21 -2.51 -4.91 4.00
N CYS A 22 -3.00 -3.77 4.50
CA CYS A 22 -2.17 -2.60 4.74
C CYS A 22 -1.10 -2.89 5.81
N PRO A 23 0.08 -2.25 5.73
CA PRO A 23 1.13 -2.38 6.75
C PRO A 23 0.61 -2.08 8.16
N ASN A 24 1.01 -2.90 9.12
CA ASN A 24 0.62 -2.75 10.52
C ASN A 24 1.64 -1.86 11.28
N PRO A 25 1.26 -0.65 11.70
CA PRO A 25 2.14 0.23 12.45
C PRO A 25 2.35 -0.25 13.89
N PRO A 26 3.44 0.18 14.55
CA PRO A 26 4.60 0.83 13.94
C PRO A 26 5.62 -0.18 13.38
N ALA A 27 5.41 -1.48 13.63
CA ALA A 27 6.41 -2.52 13.41
C ALA A 27 6.75 -2.74 11.93
N GLU A 28 5.79 -2.59 11.03
CA GLU A 28 5.99 -2.85 9.59
C GLU A 28 6.34 -1.59 8.80
N ILE A 29 6.36 -0.41 9.44
CA ILE A 29 6.61 0.86 8.77
C ILE A 29 7.98 1.41 9.18
N THR A 30 8.81 1.64 8.17
CA THR A 30 10.09 2.35 8.32
C THR A 30 9.88 3.83 8.02
N GLU A 31 10.45 4.68 8.86
CA GLU A 31 10.49 6.14 8.70
C GLU A 31 11.93 6.57 8.35
N THR A 32 12.08 7.52 7.44
CA THR A 32 13.39 8.07 7.03
C THR A 32 13.25 9.56 6.81
N LYS A 33 14.18 10.36 7.36
CA LYS A 33 14.17 11.81 7.15
C LYS A 33 14.28 12.13 5.66
N ASP A 34 13.40 12.98 5.16
CA ASP A 34 13.39 13.41 3.76
C ASP A 34 13.03 14.89 3.66
N GLY A 35 14.00 15.70 3.25
CA GLY A 35 13.89 17.16 3.26
C GLY A 35 13.45 17.71 4.61
N GLN A 36 12.37 18.48 4.61
CA GLN A 36 11.78 19.07 5.82
C GLN A 36 10.87 18.10 6.60
N GLY A 37 10.42 17.02 5.98
CA GLY A 37 9.51 16.03 6.57
C GLY A 37 10.14 14.64 6.66
N TYR A 38 9.33 13.61 6.43
CA TYR A 38 9.73 12.21 6.46
C TYR A 38 9.09 11.41 5.34
N ALA A 39 9.84 10.45 4.82
CA ALA A 39 9.34 9.40 3.95
C ALA A 39 9.08 8.13 4.77
N TYR A 40 8.07 7.37 4.34
CA TYR A 40 7.63 6.13 4.96
C TYR A 40 7.64 4.99 3.94
N SER A 41 8.01 3.79 4.39
CA SER A 41 8.00 2.59 3.55
C SER A 41 7.67 1.34 4.36
N ALA A 42 7.26 0.28 3.66
CA ALA A 42 7.03 -1.04 4.25
C ALA A 42 7.36 -2.14 3.22
N GLU A 43 7.46 -3.39 3.68
CA GLU A 43 7.73 -4.55 2.83
C GLU A 43 6.73 -4.69 1.68
N GLY A 44 7.17 -5.22 0.54
CA GLY A 44 6.31 -5.33 -0.65
C GLY A 44 6.23 -4.05 -1.50
N GLY A 45 6.97 -3.00 -1.13
CA GLY A 45 7.15 -1.82 -1.98
C GLY A 45 6.20 -0.66 -1.67
N TRP A 46 5.61 -0.64 -0.47
CA TRP A 46 4.82 0.50 0.00
C TRP A 46 5.68 1.75 0.15
N LYS A 47 5.12 2.89 -0.24
CA LYS A 47 5.76 4.20 -0.11
C LYS A 47 4.75 5.28 0.24
N GLY A 48 5.15 6.21 1.08
CA GLY A 48 4.42 7.43 1.40
C GLY A 48 5.38 8.47 1.95
N ASP A 49 4.86 9.66 2.18
CA ASP A 49 5.61 10.76 2.77
C ASP A 49 4.67 11.66 3.57
N ASN A 50 5.25 12.42 4.48
CA ASN A 50 4.61 13.56 5.11
C ASN A 50 5.65 14.69 5.15
N PRO A 51 5.51 15.74 4.33
CA PRO A 51 6.45 16.87 4.33
C PRO A 51 6.41 17.67 5.63
N MET A 52 5.37 17.49 6.46
CA MET A 52 5.23 18.11 7.79
C MET A 52 5.54 17.14 8.93
N GLY A 53 5.95 15.90 8.60
CA GLY A 53 6.22 14.86 9.59
C GLY A 53 7.42 15.19 10.49
N ASN A 54 7.36 14.67 11.70
CA ASN A 54 8.39 14.74 12.73
C ASN A 54 8.96 13.35 13.03
N ALA A 55 10.12 13.33 13.71
CA ALA A 55 10.74 12.08 14.11
C ALA A 55 9.80 11.31 15.06
N GLY A 56 9.56 10.04 14.77
CA GLY A 56 8.73 9.17 15.60
C GLY A 56 7.23 9.27 15.32
N ASP A 57 6.78 10.06 14.35
CA ASP A 57 5.35 10.15 14.02
C ASP A 57 4.78 8.78 13.64
N LYS A 58 5.59 7.91 13.01
CA LYS A 58 5.18 6.52 12.70
C LYS A 58 4.70 5.72 13.92
N ASP A 59 5.16 6.07 15.12
CA ASP A 59 4.81 5.38 16.36
C ASP A 59 3.40 5.75 16.85
N THR A 60 2.82 6.81 16.28
CA THR A 60 1.45 7.27 16.56
C THR A 60 0.43 6.78 15.52
N PHE A 61 0.89 6.13 14.45
CA PHE A 61 0.05 5.79 13.30
C PHE A 61 -1.11 4.86 13.66
N LYS A 62 -2.31 5.26 13.23
CA LYS A 62 -3.55 4.49 13.37
C LYS A 62 -4.16 4.32 11.99
N PHE A 63 -4.35 3.07 11.57
CA PHE A 63 -5.03 2.76 10.32
C PHE A 63 -6.49 3.25 10.36
N THR A 64 -6.89 3.99 9.33
CA THR A 64 -8.25 4.57 9.24
C THR A 64 -9.02 4.12 8.01
N GLY A 65 -8.34 3.51 7.04
CA GLY A 65 -9.00 2.91 5.89
C GLY A 65 -8.07 2.75 4.71
N ALA A 66 -8.63 2.23 3.62
CA ALA A 66 -7.90 2.01 2.39
C ALA A 66 -8.74 2.37 1.16
N LYS A 67 -8.05 2.62 0.04
CA LYS A 67 -8.66 2.86 -1.27
C LYS A 67 -7.93 2.08 -2.34
N ILE A 68 -8.67 1.34 -3.14
CA ILE A 68 -8.19 0.74 -4.39
C ILE A 68 -8.45 1.75 -5.52
N THR A 69 -7.41 2.01 -6.29
CA THR A 69 -7.50 2.76 -7.55
C THR A 69 -7.29 1.80 -8.72
N THR A 70 -7.39 2.32 -9.95
CA THR A 70 -7.07 1.56 -11.16
C THR A 70 -5.63 1.02 -11.19
N THR A 71 -4.71 1.64 -10.44
CA THR A 71 -3.27 1.36 -10.54
C THR A 71 -2.56 1.19 -9.19
N SER A 72 -3.29 1.23 -8.07
CA SER A 72 -2.68 1.17 -6.74
C SER A 72 -3.66 0.80 -5.64
N VAL A 73 -3.10 0.47 -4.47
CA VAL A 73 -3.81 0.51 -3.18
C VAL A 73 -3.19 1.61 -2.34
N ILE A 74 -4.03 2.39 -1.67
CA ILE A 74 -3.63 3.46 -0.77
C ILE A 74 -4.17 3.14 0.62
N CYS A 75 -3.30 2.95 1.60
CA CYS A 75 -3.63 2.74 3.00
C CYS A 75 -3.44 4.06 3.75
N ARG A 76 -4.44 4.48 4.51
CA ARG A 76 -4.45 5.75 5.23
C ARG A 76 -4.17 5.53 6.71
N TYR A 77 -3.31 6.37 7.25
CA TYR A 77 -2.95 6.39 8.65
C TYR A 77 -3.10 7.81 9.18
N GLU A 78 -3.85 7.95 10.25
CA GLU A 78 -3.79 9.16 11.07
C GLU A 78 -2.60 9.06 12.02
N GLY A 79 -2.01 10.20 12.34
CA GLY A 79 -0.96 10.36 13.35
C GLY A 79 -1.27 11.61 14.17
N ASP A 80 -0.67 11.71 15.35
CA ASP A 80 -0.88 12.88 16.21
C ASP A 80 -0.25 14.14 15.56
N ASN A 81 -0.80 15.33 15.86
CA ASN A 81 -0.26 16.64 15.41
C ASN A 81 0.07 16.73 13.91
N ASP A 82 -0.88 16.34 13.05
CA ASP A 82 -0.71 16.30 11.58
C ASP A 82 0.37 15.31 11.09
N GLY A 83 0.83 14.39 11.94
CA GLY A 83 1.85 13.39 11.64
C GLY A 83 1.39 12.26 10.72
N GLY A 84 0.11 12.18 10.36
CA GLY A 84 -0.45 11.11 9.53
C GLY A 84 0.18 10.99 8.13
N THR A 85 -0.05 9.85 7.47
CA THR A 85 0.44 9.62 6.10
C THR A 85 -0.47 8.67 5.33
N SER A 86 -0.21 8.52 4.03
CA SER A 86 -0.79 7.47 3.20
C SER A 86 0.34 6.64 2.58
N LEU A 87 0.28 5.32 2.77
CA LEU A 87 1.17 4.38 2.09
C LEU A 87 0.50 3.88 0.82
N THR A 88 1.19 4.01 -0.30
CA THR A 88 0.74 3.56 -1.62
C THR A 88 1.54 2.33 -2.06
N LEU A 89 0.83 1.30 -2.49
CA LEU A 89 1.38 0.14 -3.19
C LEU A 89 0.97 0.21 -4.66
N ALA A 90 1.95 0.22 -5.55
CA ALA A 90 1.70 0.27 -6.99
C ALA A 90 1.18 -1.07 -7.54
N GLY A 91 0.47 -0.99 -8.66
CA GLY A 91 -0.12 -2.11 -9.37
C GLY A 91 -1.60 -2.29 -9.05
N ALA A 92 -2.38 -2.68 -10.06
CA ALA A 92 -3.79 -2.99 -9.91
C ALA A 92 -3.99 -4.07 -8.84
N LYS A 93 -5.04 -3.89 -8.03
CA LYS A 93 -5.49 -4.84 -7.01
C LYS A 93 -7.01 -4.91 -7.02
N GLN A 94 -7.54 -5.96 -6.44
CA GLN A 94 -8.96 -6.21 -6.28
C GLN A 94 -9.32 -6.32 -4.81
N ALA A 95 -10.49 -5.81 -4.45
CA ALA A 95 -11.05 -5.97 -3.12
C ALA A 95 -11.25 -7.46 -2.83
N ASP A 96 -10.90 -7.89 -1.62
CA ASP A 96 -11.08 -9.27 -1.17
C ASP A 96 -11.83 -9.35 0.17
N GLY A 97 -11.72 -8.33 1.03
CA GLY A 97 -12.39 -8.27 2.33
C GLY A 97 -13.82 -7.70 2.33
N ASP A 98 -14.58 -7.97 3.39
CA ASP A 98 -15.97 -7.53 3.54
C ASP A 98 -16.14 -6.02 3.82
N GLY A 99 -15.04 -5.31 4.11
CA GLY A 99 -15.05 -3.88 4.41
C GLY A 99 -15.13 -2.98 3.17
N TRP A 100 -14.97 -3.53 1.97
CA TRP A 100 -14.91 -2.76 0.73
C TRP A 100 -16.29 -2.37 0.20
N LYS A 101 -16.44 -1.09 -0.16
CA LYS A 101 -17.59 -0.55 -0.89
C LYS A 101 -17.07 0.41 -1.96
N ASN A 102 -17.36 0.13 -3.23
CA ASN A 102 -16.95 0.96 -4.38
C ASN A 102 -15.45 1.31 -4.39
N GLY A 103 -14.59 0.36 -4.03
CA GLY A 103 -13.13 0.54 -3.99
C GLY A 103 -12.62 1.31 -2.77
N GLU A 104 -13.46 1.59 -1.78
CA GLU A 104 -13.09 2.24 -0.51
C GLU A 104 -13.37 1.26 0.65
N CYS A 105 -12.42 1.12 1.59
CA CYS A 105 -12.62 0.45 2.87
C CYS A 105 -12.48 1.48 3.99
N ALA A 106 -13.60 1.93 4.55
CA ALA A 106 -13.63 2.98 5.59
C ALA A 106 -13.63 2.40 7.02
N SER A 107 -12.99 1.24 7.22
CA SER A 107 -12.89 0.59 8.53
C SER A 107 -11.51 0.81 9.12
N SER A 108 -11.43 1.00 10.44
CA SER A 108 -10.17 0.97 11.19
C SER A 108 -9.69 -0.45 11.48
N ASN A 109 -10.50 -1.48 11.20
CA ASN A 109 -10.06 -2.87 11.29
C ASN A 109 -9.38 -3.29 9.98
N VAL A 110 -8.04 -3.29 9.96
CA VAL A 110 -7.25 -3.64 8.77
C VAL A 110 -7.60 -5.00 8.17
N LYS A 111 -8.07 -5.97 8.97
CA LYS A 111 -8.41 -7.32 8.52
C LYS A 111 -9.62 -7.38 7.58
N VAL A 112 -10.52 -6.40 7.64
CA VAL A 112 -11.66 -6.33 6.71
C VAL A 112 -11.33 -5.57 5.43
N CYS A 113 -10.13 -4.98 5.34
CA CYS A 113 -9.63 -4.24 4.18
C CYS A 113 -8.60 -5.05 3.37
N THR A 114 -8.74 -6.37 3.28
CA THR A 114 -7.85 -7.25 2.50
C THR A 114 -8.05 -7.07 0.99
N PHE A 115 -6.97 -7.22 0.22
CA PHE A 115 -6.97 -7.09 -1.24
C PHE A 115 -6.02 -8.10 -1.90
N LYS A 116 -6.11 -8.30 -3.22
CA LYS A 116 -5.25 -9.22 -4.00
C LYS A 116 -4.81 -8.63 -5.33
#